data_AF-A0A415BGA7-F1
#
_entry.id   AF-A0A415BGA7-F1
#
_cell.length_a   1.000
_cell.length_b   1.000
_cell.length_c   1.000
_cell.angle_alpha   90.00
_cell.angle_beta   90.00
_cell.angle_gamma   90.00
#
_symmetry.space_group_name_H-M   'P 1'
#
loop_
_entity.id
_entity.type
_entity.pdbx_description
1 polymer ?
#
loop_
_entity_poly.entity_id
_entity_poly.type
_entity_poly.pdbx_seq_one_letter_code
_entity_poly.pdbx_strand_id
1 'polypeptide(L)' 'MNINKISCKVGFSYQRHFSTSFKQVKGMTPTQFKEESKRN' A
#
# COMPACT_ATOMS: atom_id res chain seq x y z
N MET A 1 -11.10 1.13 3.09
CA MET A 1 -9.67 1.14 2.75
C MET A 1 -8.99 -0.25 2.67
N ASN A 2 -9.32 -1.20 1.78
CA ASN A 2 -8.58 -2.49 1.70
C ASN A 2 -7.42 -2.35 0.69
N ILE A 3 -6.20 -2.75 1.08
CA ILE A 3 -4.99 -2.67 0.26
C ILE A 3 -5.14 -3.43 -1.06
N ASN A 4 -5.88 -4.55 -1.10
CA ASN A 4 -6.17 -5.27 -2.35
C ASN A 4 -6.97 -4.43 -3.36
N LYS A 5 -7.97 -3.69 -2.88
CA LYS A 5 -8.75 -2.81 -3.77
C LYS A 5 -7.92 -1.63 -4.26
N ILE A 6 -7.02 -1.11 -3.42
CA ILE A 6 -6.10 -0.04 -3.81
C ILE A 6 -5.14 -0.54 -4.87
N SER A 7 -4.52 -1.71 -4.68
CA SER A 7 -3.57 -2.28 -5.63
C SER A 7 -4.22 -2.47 -7.00
N CYS A 8 -5.44 -3.01 -7.07
CA CYS A 8 -6.15 -3.15 -8.34
C CYS A 8 -6.47 -1.79 -8.99
N LYS A 9 -6.91 -0.79 -8.21
CA LYS A 9 -7.24 0.54 -8.72
C LYS A 9 -6.03 1.30 -9.28
N VAL A 10 -4.84 1.06 -8.74
CA VAL A 10 -3.60 1.71 -9.19
C VAL A 10 -2.83 0.88 -10.23
N GLY A 11 -3.46 -0.14 -10.82
CA GLY A 11 -2.90 -0.91 -11.93
C GLY A 11 -2.09 -2.15 -11.56
N PHE A 12 -2.10 -2.57 -10.29
CA PHE A 12 -1.44 -3.82 -9.87
C PHE A 12 -2.42 -4.99 -9.83
N SER A 13 -2.10 -6.05 -10.57
CA SER A 13 -2.84 -7.31 -10.54
C SER A 13 -2.69 -8.04 -9.20
N TYR A 14 -1.54 -7.86 -8.52
CA TYR A 14 -1.26 -8.52 -7.24
C TYR A 14 -0.83 -7.52 -6.17
N GLN A 15 -1.44 -7.65 -5.00
CA GLN A 15 -1.14 -6.85 -3.81
C GLN A 15 0.35 -6.90 -3.43
N ARG A 16 1.01 -8.05 -3.62
CA ARG A 16 2.43 -8.22 -3.27
C ARG A 16 3.32 -7.26 -4.07
N HIS A 17 3.10 -7.12 -5.38
CA HIS A 17 3.87 -6.20 -6.21
C HIS A 17 3.61 -4.74 -5.84
N PHE A 18 2.36 -4.40 -5.52
CA PHE A 18 2.02 -3.09 -4.99
C PHE A 18 2.77 -2.81 -3.68
N SER A 19 2.73 -3.73 -2.71
CA SER A 19 3.41 -3.55 -1.42
C SER A 19 4.92 -3.40 -1.55
N THR A 20 5.55 -4.19 -2.43
CA THR A 20 6.98 -4.08 -2.72
C THR A 20 7.32 -2.72 -3.33
N SER A 21 6.59 -2.30 -4.37
CA SER A 21 6.83 -1.03 -5.06
C SER A 21 6.57 0.16 -4.13
N PHE A 22 5.47 0.12 -3.38
CA PHE A 22 5.10 1.14 -2.42
C PHE A 22 6.18 1.30 -1.34
N LYS A 23 6.72 0.19 -0.82
CA LYS A 23 7.81 0.24 0.16
C LYS A 23 9.10 0.81 -0.44
N GLN A 24 9.44 0.46 -1.68
CA GLN A 24 10.63 1.00 -2.36
C GLN A 24 10.52 2.51 -2.58
N VAL A 25 9.35 3.01 -2.97
CA VAL A 25 9.13 4.44 -3.24
C VAL A 25 8.92 5.26 -1.97
N LYS A 26 8.10 4.76 -1.03
CA LYS A 26 7.69 5.52 0.17
C LYS A 26 8.57 5.25 1.39
N GLY A 27 9.33 4.17 1.39
CA GLY A 27 10.19 3.75 2.52
C GLY A 27 9.49 2.93 3.60
N MET A 28 8.16 2.74 3.51
CA MET A 28 7.35 2.02 4.50
C MET A 28 6.27 1.18 3.82
N THR A 29 5.71 0.19 4.52
CA THR A 29 4.65 -0.65 3.94
C THR A 29 3.31 0.10 3.83
N PRO A 30 2.43 -0.27 2.89
CA PRO A 30 1.10 0.33 2.79
C PRO A 30 0.27 0.21 4.08
N THR A 31 0.46 -0.87 4.84
CA THR A 31 -0.23 -1.10 6.11
C THR A 31 0.27 -0.14 7.18
N GLN A 32 1.58 0.03 7.32
CA GLN A 32 2.18 0.99 8.26
C GLN A 32 1.72 2.42 7.95
N PHE A 33 1.75 2.83 6.69
CA PHE A 33 1.27 4.15 6.27
C PHE A 33 -0.21 4.38 6.66
N LYS A 34 -1.04 3.34 6.51
CA LYS A 34 -2.47 3.39 6.88
C LYS A 34 -2.66 3.47 8.39
N GLU A 35 -1.82 2.82 9.20
CA GLU A 35 -1.87 2.91 10.66
C GLU A 35 -1.39 4.25 11.17
N GLU A 36 -0.31 4.79 10.59
CA GLU A 36 0.20 6.13 10.89
C GLU A 36 -0.85 7.21 10.57
N SER A 37 -1.53 7.10 9.43
CA SER A 37 -2.62 8.00 9.03
C SER A 37 -3.85 7.95 9.95
N LYS A 38 -3.98 6.93 10.81
CA LYS A 38 -5.07 6.82 11.79
C LYS A 38 -4.69 7.35 13.17
N ARG A 39 -3.40 7.58 13.43
CA ARG A 39 -2.88 8.08 14.70
C ARG A 39 -2.86 9.61 14.77
N ASN A 40 -3.01 10.30 13.63
CA ASN A 40 -3.30 11.72 13.52
C ASN A 40 -4.78 11.97 13.23
#